data_AF-A0ABC9IPR2-F1
#
_entry.id   AF-A0ABC9IPR2-F1
#
_cell.length_a   1.000
_cell.length_b   1.000
_cell.length_c   1.000
_cell.angle_alpha   90.00
_cell.angle_beta   90.00
_cell.angle_gamma   90.00
#
_symmetry.space_group_name_H-M   'P 1'
#
loop_
_entity.id
_entity.type
_entity.pdbx_description
1 polymer ?
#
loop_
_entity_poly.entity_id
_entity_poly.type
_entity_poly.pdbx_seq_one_letter_code
_entity_poly.pdbx_strand_id
1 'polypeptide(L)'
;MKETSNFVYIATTADTKGQELEYVRRLIAALNLPTRTVDLSTRRLPFDSPADIGPEDVARHHPAGAGAVFCASRGQAIAAMATAFEHFILTRRDIAALLGLGGSGGTAIITPAMQQLPIGLPKIMVSSMAAGDVSAYVGASDINMLYSVTDLAGLNRISRQVLGNAARQIAGAVHFAAVDYHDNKPAIGLTTFGVTTPCVQALVAELGTQWDCLTFHATGSGGRSLEKLIDNRQLHGAIDLTTTEMADYLFGGVLPCDMDRFGAIARTGIPCVLSCGAIDMINFGAPNTVPARYANRLRHHHNPQVTLVRTSARENALMGRWMGEKINACAGEVRFVIPTGGVSALDAPGQPFWDPAALAAFTQALEETVHATDKRRLIKTPYHINDPCFAQAVAEHFQHIVGGE
;
A
#
# COMPACT_ATOMS: atom_id res chain seq x y z
N MET A 1 -20.12 -25.71 7.45
CA MET A 1 -21.17 -24.73 7.09
C MET A 1 -20.98 -23.46 7.89
N LYS A 2 -20.41 -22.43 7.28
CA LYS A 2 -20.70 -21.02 7.63
C LYS A 2 -21.28 -20.41 6.36
N GLU A 3 -22.55 -20.67 6.10
CA GLU A 3 -23.32 -19.93 5.10
C GLU A 3 -23.64 -18.55 5.69
N THR A 4 -22.64 -17.67 5.76
CA THR A 4 -22.94 -16.26 5.61
C THR A 4 -23.07 -16.07 4.10
N SER A 5 -24.29 -15.83 3.61
CA SER A 5 -24.48 -15.44 2.21
C SER A 5 -23.63 -14.20 1.95
N ASN A 6 -22.57 -14.34 1.16
CA ASN A 6 -21.71 -13.21 0.79
C ASN A 6 -22.36 -12.47 -0.39
N PHE A 7 -22.45 -11.15 -0.30
CA PHE A 7 -23.12 -10.29 -1.28
C PHE A 7 -22.11 -9.58 -2.18
N VAL A 8 -22.49 -9.33 -3.42
CA VAL A 8 -21.84 -8.31 -4.25
C VAL A 8 -22.40 -6.94 -3.86
N TYR A 9 -21.57 -6.12 -3.23
CA TYR A 9 -21.92 -4.75 -2.88
C TYR A 9 -21.80 -3.86 -4.12
N ILE A 10 -22.81 -3.04 -4.40
CA ILE A 10 -22.82 -2.10 -5.53
C ILE A 10 -23.00 -0.69 -4.96
N ALA A 11 -21.96 0.13 -5.05
CA ALA A 11 -21.92 1.44 -4.42
C ALA A 11 -21.92 2.58 -5.44
N THR A 12 -22.78 3.58 -5.25
CA THR A 12 -22.78 4.82 -6.05
C THR A 12 -23.53 5.96 -5.33
N THR A 13 -23.57 7.14 -5.96
CA THR A 13 -24.40 8.28 -5.54
C THR A 13 -25.77 8.17 -6.19
N ALA A 14 -26.73 7.51 -5.53
CA ALA A 14 -27.97 7.07 -6.15
C ALA A 14 -28.90 8.24 -6.55
N ASP A 15 -28.77 9.40 -5.88
CA ASP A 15 -29.44 10.66 -6.25
C ASP A 15 -29.17 11.09 -7.70
N THR A 16 -28.00 10.73 -8.24
CA THR A 16 -27.64 11.04 -9.63
C THR A 16 -27.51 9.80 -10.52
N LYS A 17 -27.32 8.61 -9.93
CA LYS A 17 -26.97 7.37 -10.66
C LYS A 17 -27.86 6.18 -10.28
N GLY A 18 -29.08 6.44 -9.82
CA GLY A 18 -30.03 5.40 -9.43
C GLY A 18 -30.40 4.44 -10.57
N GLN A 19 -30.46 4.92 -11.81
CA GLN A 19 -30.76 4.07 -12.97
C GLN A 19 -29.61 3.09 -13.27
N GLU A 20 -28.36 3.55 -13.20
CA GLU A 20 -27.16 2.76 -13.39
C GLU A 20 -27.01 1.73 -12.28
N LEU A 21 -27.25 2.12 -11.02
CA LEU A 21 -27.25 1.24 -9.86
C LEU A 21 -28.22 0.06 -10.06
N GLU A 22 -29.47 0.37 -10.38
CA GLU A 22 -30.50 -0.66 -10.58
C GLU A 22 -30.23 -1.53 -11.81
N TYR A 23 -29.71 -0.94 -12.89
CA TYR A 23 -29.32 -1.70 -14.07
C TYR A 23 -28.24 -2.74 -13.76
N VAL A 24 -27.18 -2.35 -13.04
CA VAL A 24 -26.11 -3.24 -12.62
C VAL A 24 -26.61 -4.29 -11.62
N ARG A 25 -27.42 -3.90 -10.63
CA ARG A 25 -28.06 -4.80 -9.67
C ARG A 25 -28.79 -5.94 -10.38
N ARG A 26 -29.63 -5.61 -11.36
CA ARG A 26 -30.39 -6.60 -12.16
C ARG A 26 -29.50 -7.53 -12.96
N LEU A 27 -28.42 -7.01 -13.55
CA LEU A 27 -27.50 -7.84 -14.33
C LEU A 27 -26.76 -8.86 -13.45
N ILE A 28 -26.31 -8.45 -12.26
CA ILE A 28 -25.63 -9.35 -11.33
C ILE A 28 -26.62 -10.36 -10.73
N ALA A 29 -27.83 -9.93 -10.37
CA ALA A 29 -28.88 -10.82 -9.90
C ALA A 29 -29.26 -11.88 -10.95
N ALA A 30 -29.31 -11.52 -12.23
CA ALA A 30 -29.55 -12.47 -13.33
C ALA A 30 -28.42 -13.50 -13.52
N LEU A 31 -27.25 -13.28 -12.92
CA LEU A 31 -26.14 -14.23 -12.85
C LEU A 31 -26.14 -15.05 -11.56
N ASN A 32 -27.28 -15.07 -10.84
CA ASN A 32 -27.51 -15.81 -9.59
C ASN A 32 -26.58 -15.42 -8.44
N LEU A 33 -26.13 -14.17 -8.40
CA LEU A 33 -25.36 -13.63 -7.27
C LEU A 33 -26.23 -12.68 -6.44
N PRO A 34 -26.26 -12.84 -5.10
CA PRO A 34 -26.98 -11.93 -4.23
C PRO A 34 -26.26 -10.58 -4.21
N THR A 35 -27.04 -9.49 -4.20
CA THR A 35 -26.51 -8.12 -4.26
C THR A 35 -26.95 -7.31 -3.06
N ARG A 36 -26.16 -6.30 -2.69
CA ARG A 36 -26.56 -5.21 -1.79
C ARG A 36 -26.20 -3.88 -2.43
N THR A 37 -27.18 -3.02 -2.65
CA THR A 37 -26.93 -1.68 -3.17
C THR A 37 -26.67 -0.71 -2.02
N VAL A 38 -25.67 0.16 -2.20
CA VAL A 38 -25.26 1.18 -1.22
C VAL A 38 -25.35 2.56 -1.87
N ASP A 39 -26.15 3.43 -1.26
CA ASP A 39 -26.24 4.82 -1.66
C ASP A 39 -25.28 5.70 -0.86
N LEU A 40 -24.46 6.46 -1.58
CA LEU A 40 -23.43 7.36 -1.08
C LEU A 40 -23.73 8.82 -1.43
N SER A 41 -25.00 9.14 -1.73
CA SER A 41 -25.44 10.52 -1.95
C SER A 41 -25.12 11.40 -0.74
N THR A 42 -24.58 12.59 -1.04
CA THR A 42 -24.04 13.54 -0.05
C THR A 42 -25.02 14.65 0.31
N ARG A 43 -26.23 14.60 -0.24
CA ARG A 43 -27.31 15.55 0.00
C ARG A 43 -28.47 14.84 0.68
N ARG A 44 -29.14 15.53 1.59
CA ARG A 44 -30.43 15.06 2.10
C ARG A 44 -31.46 15.10 0.98
N LEU A 45 -31.99 13.93 0.65
CA LEU A 45 -33.06 13.80 -0.31
C LEU A 45 -34.41 13.88 0.42
N PRO A 46 -35.46 14.42 -0.21
CA PRO A 46 -36.79 14.49 0.38
C PRO A 46 -37.54 13.15 0.35
N PHE A 47 -36.92 12.08 -0.14
CA PHE A 47 -37.46 10.74 -0.27
C PHE A 47 -36.41 9.70 0.16
N ASP A 48 -36.88 8.53 0.57
CA ASP A 48 -36.01 7.42 0.95
C ASP A 48 -35.19 6.91 -0.25
N SER A 49 -33.94 6.53 0.02
CA SER A 49 -33.08 5.97 -1.01
C SER A 49 -33.65 4.64 -1.52
N PRO A 50 -33.63 4.40 -2.85
CA PRO A 50 -34.02 3.10 -3.41
C PRO A 50 -32.97 2.00 -3.18
N ALA A 51 -31.83 2.33 -2.56
CA ALA A 51 -30.79 1.35 -2.25
C ALA A 51 -31.13 0.51 -1.00
N ASP A 52 -30.57 -0.69 -0.89
CA ASP A 52 -30.77 -1.55 0.30
C ASP A 52 -30.14 -0.91 1.55
N ILE A 53 -29.09 -0.09 1.37
CA ILE A 53 -28.42 0.68 2.42
C ILE A 53 -28.44 2.16 2.01
N GLY A 54 -29.08 2.99 2.83
CA GLY A 54 -29.24 4.42 2.55
C GLY A 54 -28.02 5.28 2.94
N PRO A 55 -27.94 6.52 2.45
CA PRO A 55 -26.79 7.39 2.67
C PRO A 55 -26.67 7.84 4.13
N GLU A 56 -27.78 8.00 4.86
CA GLU A 56 -27.77 8.31 6.29
C GLU A 56 -27.21 7.14 7.12
N ASP A 57 -27.42 5.88 6.72
CA ASP A 57 -26.87 4.70 7.41
C ASP A 57 -25.35 4.65 7.28
N VAL A 58 -24.83 4.95 6.08
CA VAL A 58 -23.39 5.06 5.85
C VAL A 58 -22.83 6.26 6.60
N ALA A 59 -23.45 7.45 6.48
CA ALA A 59 -22.97 8.69 7.08
C ALA A 59 -22.80 8.63 8.61
N ARG A 60 -23.60 7.81 9.31
CA ARG A 60 -23.46 7.59 10.76
C ARG A 60 -22.14 6.97 11.18
N HIS A 61 -21.40 6.34 10.27
CA HIS A 61 -20.08 5.77 10.53
C HIS A 61 -18.96 6.82 10.48
N HIS A 62 -19.27 8.06 10.09
CA HIS A 62 -18.32 9.16 10.20
C HIS A 62 -18.01 9.47 11.68
N PRO A 63 -16.73 9.67 12.08
CA PRO A 63 -16.36 9.95 13.48
C PRO A 63 -17.04 11.18 14.10
N ALA A 64 -17.32 12.20 13.28
CA ALA A 64 -18.06 13.41 13.69
C ALA A 64 -19.59 13.29 13.50
N GLY A 65 -20.10 12.09 13.23
CA GLY A 65 -21.51 11.81 12.95
C GLY A 65 -21.97 12.25 11.55
N ALA A 66 -23.22 11.90 11.22
CA ALA A 66 -23.80 12.10 9.89
C ALA A 66 -23.87 13.57 9.45
N GLY A 67 -23.91 14.53 10.39
CA GLY A 67 -23.94 15.96 10.08
C GLY A 67 -22.70 16.46 9.34
N ALA A 68 -21.55 15.78 9.46
CA ALA A 68 -20.35 16.12 8.71
C ALA A 68 -20.49 15.85 7.20
N VAL A 69 -21.31 14.85 6.84
CA VAL A 69 -21.55 14.47 5.45
C VAL A 69 -22.52 15.43 4.78
N PHE A 70 -23.64 15.74 5.43
CA PHE A 70 -24.70 16.57 4.85
C PHE A 70 -24.47 18.06 5.08
N CYS A 71 -23.32 18.56 4.62
CA CYS A 71 -22.95 19.97 4.71
C CYS A 71 -23.11 20.72 3.37
N ALA A 72 -23.06 22.05 3.41
CA ALA A 72 -23.26 22.89 2.23
C ALA A 72 -22.12 22.78 1.19
N SER A 73 -20.90 22.47 1.65
CA SER A 73 -19.74 22.36 0.77
C SER A 73 -19.66 20.98 0.12
N ARG A 74 -19.86 20.92 -1.20
CA ARG A 74 -19.80 19.66 -1.96
C ARG A 74 -18.48 18.91 -1.74
N GLY A 75 -17.35 19.63 -1.72
CA GLY A 75 -16.04 19.01 -1.53
C GLY A 75 -15.89 18.39 -0.15
N GLN A 76 -16.33 19.09 0.90
CA GLN A 76 -16.28 18.58 2.27
C GLN A 76 -17.25 17.40 2.45
N ALA A 77 -18.44 17.48 1.86
CA ALA A 77 -19.43 16.40 1.89
C ALA A 77 -18.91 15.12 1.22
N ILE A 78 -18.20 15.24 0.08
CA ILE A 78 -17.54 14.12 -0.60
C ILE A 78 -16.48 13.48 0.31
N ALA A 79 -15.59 14.28 0.89
CA ALA A 79 -14.52 13.77 1.75
C ALA A 79 -15.08 13.10 3.03
N ALA A 80 -16.10 13.70 3.63
CA ALA A 80 -16.78 13.15 4.80
C ALA A 80 -17.52 11.85 4.45
N MET A 81 -18.21 11.76 3.31
CA MET A 81 -18.84 10.50 2.89
C MET A 81 -17.81 9.42 2.59
N ALA A 82 -16.66 9.77 2.00
CA ALA A 82 -15.57 8.83 1.77
C ALA A 82 -15.10 8.19 3.09
N THR A 83 -14.84 9.03 4.11
CA THR A 83 -14.45 8.59 5.45
C THR A 83 -15.54 7.74 6.10
N ALA A 84 -16.81 8.14 5.96
CA ALA A 84 -17.93 7.38 6.50
C ALA A 84 -18.07 5.99 5.83
N PHE A 85 -17.92 5.93 4.51
CA PHE A 85 -18.02 4.68 3.75
C PHE A 85 -16.85 3.75 4.03
N GLU A 86 -15.65 4.28 4.22
CA GLU A 86 -14.48 3.54 4.67
C GLU A 86 -14.72 2.85 6.02
N HIS A 87 -15.25 3.57 7.00
CA HIS A 87 -15.59 2.98 8.29
C HIS A 87 -16.76 2.00 8.19
N PHE A 88 -17.78 2.32 7.39
CA PHE A 88 -18.91 1.42 7.15
C PHE A 88 -18.45 0.09 6.58
N ILE A 89 -17.62 0.09 5.54
CA ILE A 89 -17.23 -1.15 4.85
C ILE A 89 -16.45 -2.09 5.77
N LEU A 90 -15.62 -1.54 6.67
CA LEU A 90 -14.85 -2.29 7.66
C LEU A 90 -15.72 -3.00 8.70
N THR A 91 -16.99 -2.58 8.89
CA THR A 91 -17.93 -3.28 9.77
C THR A 91 -18.59 -4.49 9.11
N ARG A 92 -18.42 -4.67 7.80
CA ARG A 92 -19.06 -5.75 7.03
C ARG A 92 -18.17 -6.98 6.98
N ARG A 93 -18.79 -8.16 7.05
CA ARG A 93 -18.11 -9.48 6.95
C ARG A 93 -18.69 -10.37 5.86
N ASP A 94 -19.66 -9.86 5.13
CA ASP A 94 -20.48 -10.56 4.14
C ASP A 94 -20.23 -10.03 2.72
N ILE A 95 -19.05 -9.46 2.46
CA ILE A 95 -18.69 -8.91 1.15
C ILE A 95 -18.01 -10.01 0.32
N ALA A 96 -18.67 -10.46 -0.76
CA ALA A 96 -18.03 -11.28 -1.79
C ALA A 96 -17.22 -10.43 -2.76
N ALA A 97 -17.71 -9.23 -3.08
CA ALA A 97 -17.07 -8.30 -4.00
C ALA A 97 -17.65 -6.89 -3.83
N LEU A 98 -16.90 -5.87 -4.27
CA LEU A 98 -17.35 -4.47 -4.28
C LEU A 98 -17.24 -3.88 -5.70
N LEU A 99 -18.38 -3.45 -6.25
CA LEU A 99 -18.50 -2.75 -7.53
C LEU A 99 -18.89 -1.29 -7.30
N GLY A 100 -18.01 -0.37 -7.66
CA GLY A 100 -18.24 1.07 -7.59
C GLY A 100 -18.58 1.69 -8.93
N LEU A 101 -19.51 2.66 -8.96
CA LEU A 101 -19.85 3.42 -10.16
C LEU A 101 -19.74 4.92 -9.88
N GLY A 102 -19.00 5.68 -10.69
CA GLY A 102 -18.94 7.13 -10.48
C GLY A 102 -18.06 7.91 -11.46
N GLY A 103 -18.31 9.21 -11.56
CA GLY A 103 -17.32 10.14 -12.12
C GLY A 103 -16.21 10.42 -11.09
N SER A 104 -15.48 11.54 -11.24
CA SER A 104 -14.43 11.95 -10.29
C SER A 104 -14.89 11.91 -8.82
N GLY A 105 -16.02 12.54 -8.50
CA GLY A 105 -16.54 12.58 -7.11
C GLY A 105 -16.90 11.20 -6.55
N GLY A 106 -17.64 10.37 -7.31
CA GLY A 106 -18.01 9.03 -6.85
C GLY A 106 -16.79 8.11 -6.70
N THR A 107 -15.82 8.23 -7.60
CA THR A 107 -14.54 7.49 -7.51
C THR A 107 -13.80 7.87 -6.23
N ALA A 108 -13.73 9.17 -5.89
CA ALA A 108 -13.10 9.66 -4.67
C ALA A 108 -13.83 9.25 -3.37
N ILE A 109 -15.13 8.94 -3.42
CA ILE A 109 -15.87 8.41 -2.26
C ILE A 109 -15.63 6.91 -2.08
N ILE A 110 -15.68 6.15 -3.18
CA ILE A 110 -15.75 4.68 -3.11
C ILE A 110 -14.37 4.04 -2.95
N THR A 111 -13.36 4.57 -3.65
CA THR A 111 -12.05 3.92 -3.72
C THR A 111 -11.27 3.89 -2.40
N PRO A 112 -11.35 4.88 -1.49
CA PRO A 112 -10.77 4.73 -0.15
C PRO A 112 -11.30 3.51 0.61
N ALA A 113 -12.61 3.26 0.55
CA ALA A 113 -13.20 2.07 1.16
C ALA A 113 -12.76 0.77 0.45
N MET A 114 -12.62 0.77 -0.89
CA MET A 114 -12.05 -0.36 -1.61
C MET A 114 -10.61 -0.66 -1.17
N GLN A 115 -9.79 0.38 -0.96
CA GLN A 115 -8.39 0.22 -0.52
C GLN A 115 -8.28 -0.41 0.87
N GLN A 116 -9.31 -0.31 1.70
CA GLN A 116 -9.35 -0.96 3.01
C GLN A 116 -9.63 -2.47 2.94
N LEU A 117 -10.31 -2.94 1.89
CA LEU A 117 -10.63 -4.36 1.76
C LEU A 117 -9.38 -5.24 1.50
N PRO A 118 -9.43 -6.53 1.85
CA PRO A 118 -8.31 -7.46 1.65
C PRO A 118 -7.88 -7.57 0.18
N ILE A 119 -6.58 -7.82 -0.03
CA ILE A 119 -6.05 -8.15 -1.35
C ILE A 119 -6.65 -9.48 -1.81
N GLY A 120 -7.05 -9.54 -3.08
CA GLY A 120 -7.70 -10.71 -3.69
C GLY A 120 -9.22 -10.69 -3.60
N LEU A 121 -9.82 -9.87 -2.71
CA LEU A 121 -11.27 -9.64 -2.75
C LEU A 121 -11.62 -8.87 -4.04
N PRO A 122 -12.54 -9.35 -4.90
CA PRO A 122 -12.85 -8.68 -6.17
C PRO A 122 -13.37 -7.24 -5.99
N LYS A 123 -12.61 -6.28 -6.52
CA LYS A 123 -12.91 -4.84 -6.46
C LYS A 123 -12.86 -4.23 -7.86
N ILE A 124 -13.99 -3.71 -8.36
CA ILE A 124 -14.05 -3.02 -9.65
C ILE A 124 -14.63 -1.62 -9.45
N MET A 125 -13.95 -0.60 -9.99
CA MET A 125 -14.43 0.78 -10.02
C MET A 125 -14.67 1.21 -11.47
N VAL A 126 -15.92 1.37 -11.87
CA VAL A 126 -16.29 1.94 -13.17
C VAL A 126 -16.23 3.46 -13.07
N SER A 127 -15.22 4.05 -13.70
CA SER A 127 -14.87 5.46 -13.51
C SER A 127 -14.62 6.22 -14.81
N SER A 128 -15.08 7.47 -14.88
CA SER A 128 -14.69 8.42 -15.93
C SER A 128 -13.24 8.90 -15.79
N MET A 129 -12.58 8.58 -14.66
CA MET A 129 -11.18 8.95 -14.39
C MET A 129 -10.19 7.83 -14.72
N ALA A 130 -10.66 6.64 -15.11
CA ALA A 130 -9.79 5.48 -15.28
C ALA A 130 -8.80 5.60 -16.46
N ALA A 131 -9.08 6.48 -17.44
CA ALA A 131 -8.17 6.80 -18.55
C ALA A 131 -7.25 7.98 -18.19
N GLY A 132 -6.71 8.01 -16.97
CA GLY A 132 -5.84 9.06 -16.45
C GLY A 132 -4.93 8.54 -15.33
N ASP A 133 -4.41 9.45 -14.50
CA ASP A 133 -3.69 9.06 -13.29
C ASP A 133 -4.69 8.51 -12.26
N VAL A 134 -4.55 7.22 -11.97
CA VAL A 134 -5.37 6.48 -11.02
C VAL A 134 -4.61 6.05 -9.77
N SER A 135 -3.36 6.48 -9.61
CA SER A 135 -2.47 6.04 -8.53
C SER A 135 -3.09 6.27 -7.14
N ALA A 136 -3.70 7.44 -6.91
CA ALA A 136 -4.39 7.78 -5.66
C ALA A 136 -5.69 6.98 -5.44
N TYR A 137 -6.35 6.53 -6.51
CA TYR A 137 -7.57 5.72 -6.43
C TYR A 137 -7.27 4.24 -6.18
N VAL A 138 -6.20 3.71 -6.76
CA VAL A 138 -5.79 2.30 -6.58
C VAL A 138 -5.02 2.12 -5.27
N GLY A 139 -4.15 3.07 -4.93
CA GLY A 139 -3.31 2.99 -3.74
C GLY A 139 -2.41 1.74 -3.76
N ALA A 140 -2.32 1.05 -2.63
CA ALA A 140 -1.62 -0.23 -2.47
C ALA A 140 -2.57 -1.44 -2.55
N SER A 141 -3.69 -1.30 -3.26
CA SER A 141 -4.72 -2.32 -3.42
C SER A 141 -4.79 -2.86 -4.85
N ASP A 142 -5.43 -3.99 -5.04
CA ASP A 142 -5.74 -4.63 -6.33
C ASP A 142 -7.12 -4.17 -6.84
N ILE A 143 -7.32 -2.85 -6.96
CA ILE A 143 -8.56 -2.26 -7.52
C ILE A 143 -8.47 -2.27 -9.04
N ASN A 144 -9.45 -2.89 -9.71
CA ASN A 144 -9.58 -2.82 -11.15
C ASN A 144 -10.35 -1.56 -11.57
N MET A 145 -9.67 -0.63 -12.22
CA MET A 145 -10.25 0.60 -12.76
C MET A 145 -10.78 0.35 -14.18
N LEU A 146 -12.11 0.34 -14.34
CA LEU A 146 -12.76 0.19 -15.64
C LEU A 146 -13.21 1.56 -16.17
N TYR A 147 -12.69 1.97 -17.34
CA TYR A 147 -13.06 3.25 -17.94
C TYR A 147 -14.51 3.24 -18.43
N SER A 148 -15.30 4.23 -17.99
CA SER A 148 -16.72 4.35 -18.34
C SER A 148 -16.96 4.73 -19.81
N VAL A 149 -15.93 5.21 -20.51
CA VAL A 149 -15.95 5.73 -21.89
C VAL A 149 -16.75 7.03 -22.05
N THR A 150 -18.01 7.03 -21.62
CA THR A 150 -18.87 8.21 -21.53
C THR A 150 -19.05 8.62 -20.07
N ASP A 151 -19.50 9.85 -19.84
CA ASP A 151 -19.96 10.24 -18.51
C ASP A 151 -21.09 9.31 -18.02
N LEU A 152 -21.14 9.08 -16.72
CA LEU A 152 -22.17 8.29 -16.04
C LEU A 152 -23.32 9.23 -15.64
N ALA A 153 -24.05 9.67 -16.66
CA ALA A 153 -25.18 10.58 -16.59
C ALA A 153 -26.39 9.98 -17.31
N GLY A 154 -26.86 8.84 -16.81
CA GLY A 154 -27.95 8.06 -17.39
C GLY A 154 -27.50 6.96 -18.34
N LEU A 155 -28.42 6.03 -18.62
CA LEU A 155 -28.16 4.84 -19.42
C LEU A 155 -28.30 5.09 -20.93
N ASN A 156 -27.16 5.16 -21.62
CA ASN A 156 -27.04 5.15 -23.08
C ASN A 156 -26.50 3.80 -23.62
N ARG A 157 -26.48 3.64 -24.95
CA ARG A 157 -26.00 2.42 -25.63
C ARG A 157 -24.62 1.96 -25.17
N ILE A 158 -23.69 2.91 -24.97
CA ILE A 158 -22.31 2.63 -24.57
C ILE A 158 -22.25 2.29 -23.08
N SER A 159 -22.86 3.11 -22.22
CA SER A 159 -22.87 2.84 -20.77
C SER A 159 -23.48 1.47 -20.42
N ARG A 160 -24.52 1.02 -21.13
CA ARG A 160 -25.11 -0.32 -20.93
C ARG A 160 -24.12 -1.44 -21.24
N GLN A 161 -23.33 -1.30 -22.29
CA GLN A 161 -22.29 -2.28 -22.64
C GLN A 161 -21.17 -2.28 -21.59
N VAL A 162 -20.67 -1.12 -21.21
CA VAL A 162 -19.59 -1.01 -20.22
C VAL A 162 -20.02 -1.51 -18.84
N LEU A 163 -21.17 -1.06 -18.34
CA LEU A 163 -21.74 -1.52 -17.07
C LEU A 163 -22.06 -3.02 -17.11
N GLY A 164 -22.54 -3.52 -18.25
CA GLY A 164 -22.76 -4.95 -18.43
C GLY A 164 -21.48 -5.78 -18.43
N ASN A 165 -20.38 -5.25 -18.96
CA ASN A 165 -19.07 -5.87 -18.86
C ASN A 165 -18.59 -5.87 -17.40
N ALA A 166 -18.72 -4.76 -16.67
CA ALA A 166 -18.37 -4.67 -15.26
C ALA A 166 -19.12 -5.71 -14.40
N ALA A 167 -20.43 -5.82 -14.60
CA ALA A 167 -21.28 -6.80 -13.91
C ALA A 167 -20.83 -8.24 -14.17
N ARG A 168 -20.51 -8.60 -15.42
CA ARG A 168 -20.03 -9.94 -15.77
C ARG A 168 -18.62 -10.22 -15.28
N GLN A 169 -17.73 -9.23 -15.31
CA GLN A 169 -16.37 -9.35 -14.80
C GLN A 169 -16.38 -9.64 -13.30
N ILE A 170 -17.14 -8.85 -12.52
CA ILE A 170 -17.19 -9.06 -11.07
C ILE A 170 -17.91 -10.35 -10.71
N ALA A 171 -18.97 -10.71 -11.45
CA ALA A 171 -19.66 -11.99 -11.25
C ALA A 171 -18.75 -13.18 -11.56
N GLY A 172 -17.95 -13.10 -12.63
CA GLY A 172 -16.96 -14.13 -12.96
C GLY A 172 -15.91 -14.27 -11.87
N ALA A 173 -15.39 -13.15 -11.35
CA ALA A 173 -14.42 -13.17 -10.25
C ALA A 173 -14.97 -13.84 -8.98
N VAL A 174 -16.28 -13.69 -8.69
CA VAL A 174 -16.92 -14.35 -7.55
C VAL A 174 -17.19 -15.84 -7.84
N HIS A 175 -17.74 -16.18 -9.01
CA HIS A 175 -18.08 -17.57 -9.37
C HIS A 175 -16.85 -18.47 -9.53
N PHE A 176 -15.75 -17.90 -10.03
CA PHE A 176 -14.51 -18.61 -10.32
C PHE A 176 -13.38 -18.24 -9.37
N ALA A 177 -13.70 -17.75 -8.16
CA ALA A 177 -12.72 -17.60 -7.09
C ALA A 177 -12.15 -18.99 -6.73
N ALA A 178 -11.05 -19.37 -7.38
CA ALA A 178 -10.34 -20.59 -7.07
C ALA A 178 -9.61 -20.42 -5.73
N VAL A 179 -9.68 -21.45 -4.88
CA VAL A 179 -8.98 -21.50 -3.58
C VAL A 179 -7.61 -22.17 -3.72
N ASP A 180 -7.17 -22.46 -4.95
CA ASP A 180 -6.02 -23.34 -5.17
C ASP A 180 -4.69 -22.57 -5.24
N TYR A 181 -4.25 -22.08 -4.08
CA TYR A 181 -2.81 -21.91 -3.85
C TYR A 181 -2.28 -23.24 -3.29
N HIS A 182 -1.68 -24.05 -4.17
CA HIS A 182 -1.09 -25.35 -3.80
C HIS A 182 0.30 -25.25 -3.16
N ASP A 183 0.85 -24.04 -2.99
CA ASP A 183 2.05 -23.85 -2.18
C ASP A 183 1.65 -23.44 -0.75
N ASN A 184 1.73 -24.41 0.16
CA ASN A 184 1.40 -24.23 1.58
C ASN A 184 2.49 -23.48 2.36
N LYS A 185 3.54 -22.98 1.68
CA LYS A 185 4.61 -22.26 2.37
C LYS A 185 4.05 -20.99 3.03
N PRO A 186 4.43 -20.71 4.28
CA PRO A 186 4.14 -19.43 4.88
C PRO A 186 4.80 -18.29 4.06
N ALA A 187 4.03 -17.25 3.76
CA ALA A 187 4.51 -16.10 3.01
C ALA A 187 5.31 -15.11 3.87
N ILE A 188 6.38 -14.56 3.31
CA ILE A 188 7.21 -13.49 3.90
C ILE A 188 7.39 -12.37 2.88
N GLY A 189 7.44 -11.14 3.37
CA GLY A 189 7.65 -9.97 2.51
C GLY A 189 9.09 -9.47 2.58
N LEU A 190 9.70 -9.14 1.44
CA LEU A 190 11.03 -8.56 1.34
C LEU A 190 11.01 -7.28 0.50
N THR A 191 11.65 -6.21 0.96
CA THR A 191 11.86 -5.02 0.10
C THR A 191 13.16 -5.11 -0.68
N THR A 192 13.17 -4.59 -1.89
CA THR A 192 14.33 -4.61 -2.80
C THR A 192 14.44 -3.33 -3.62
N PHE A 193 15.64 -3.03 -4.08
CA PHE A 193 15.93 -2.03 -5.09
C PHE A 193 17.08 -2.53 -5.97
N GLY A 194 17.25 -1.97 -7.18
CA GLY A 194 18.27 -2.46 -8.12
C GLY A 194 19.68 -2.59 -7.52
N VAL A 195 20.02 -1.69 -6.60
CA VAL A 195 21.31 -1.62 -5.90
C VAL A 195 21.44 -2.54 -4.68
N THR A 196 20.35 -3.21 -4.26
CA THR A 196 20.32 -4.20 -3.16
C THR A 196 19.84 -5.58 -3.62
N THR A 197 19.54 -5.74 -4.92
CA THR A 197 19.09 -6.99 -5.53
C THR A 197 19.97 -8.20 -5.19
N PRO A 198 21.33 -8.11 -5.19
CA PRO A 198 22.16 -9.26 -4.84
C PRO A 198 21.85 -9.85 -3.45
N CYS A 199 21.66 -8.99 -2.45
CA CYS A 199 21.31 -9.41 -1.10
C CYS A 199 19.93 -10.09 -1.06
N VAL A 200 18.93 -9.49 -1.69
CA VAL A 200 17.56 -10.03 -1.71
C VAL A 200 17.50 -11.35 -2.47
N GLN A 201 18.23 -11.51 -3.57
CA GLN A 201 18.31 -12.76 -4.30
C GLN A 201 18.95 -13.88 -3.47
N ALA A 202 20.00 -13.56 -2.70
CA ALA A 202 20.61 -14.51 -1.77
C ALA A 202 19.61 -14.93 -0.68
N LEU A 203 18.86 -13.99 -0.09
CA LEU A 203 17.81 -14.29 0.88
C LEU A 203 16.69 -15.15 0.31
N VAL A 204 16.22 -14.84 -0.91
CA VAL A 204 15.19 -15.64 -1.59
C VAL A 204 15.68 -17.06 -1.86
N ALA A 205 16.93 -17.23 -2.28
CA ALA A 205 17.52 -18.55 -2.50
C ALA A 205 17.64 -19.36 -1.20
N GLU A 206 18.06 -18.72 -0.10
CA GLU A 206 18.22 -19.35 1.21
C GLU A 206 16.86 -19.75 1.84
N LEU A 207 15.87 -18.85 1.77
CA LEU A 207 14.59 -19.02 2.47
C LEU A 207 13.52 -19.70 1.61
N GLY A 208 13.64 -19.69 0.27
CA GLY A 208 12.57 -20.09 -0.66
C GLY A 208 12.17 -21.57 -0.64
N THR A 209 12.97 -22.42 0.02
CA THR A 209 12.60 -23.83 0.26
C THR A 209 11.51 -23.96 1.34
N GLN A 210 11.48 -23.03 2.29
CA GLN A 210 10.59 -23.04 3.46
C GLN A 210 9.52 -21.95 3.43
N TRP A 211 9.80 -20.83 2.73
CA TRP A 211 8.95 -19.64 2.72
C TRP A 211 8.56 -19.26 1.30
N ASP A 212 7.37 -18.69 1.13
CA ASP A 212 6.98 -17.99 -0.09
C ASP A 212 7.48 -16.53 -0.02
N CYS A 213 8.54 -16.23 -0.76
CA CYS A 213 9.25 -14.96 -0.68
C CYS A 213 8.65 -13.91 -1.63
N LEU A 214 7.79 -13.05 -1.10
CA LEU A 214 7.19 -11.95 -1.85
C LEU A 214 8.13 -10.74 -1.88
N THR A 215 8.63 -10.38 -3.05
CA THR A 215 9.54 -9.23 -3.20
C THR A 215 8.81 -7.97 -3.65
N PHE A 216 9.08 -6.86 -2.97
CA PHE A 216 8.46 -5.54 -3.20
C PHE A 216 9.53 -4.53 -3.60
N HIS A 217 9.37 -3.94 -4.77
CA HIS A 217 10.29 -2.90 -5.23
C HIS A 217 10.05 -1.61 -4.44
N ALA A 218 11.08 -1.09 -3.77
CA ALA A 218 11.00 0.04 -2.84
C ALA A 218 10.81 1.40 -3.57
N THR A 219 9.66 1.57 -4.21
CA THR A 219 9.28 2.74 -5.03
C THR A 219 8.19 3.61 -4.41
N GLY A 220 8.03 3.54 -3.09
CA GLY A 220 6.95 4.13 -2.31
C GLY A 220 5.68 3.29 -2.33
N SER A 221 5.27 2.83 -3.51
CA SER A 221 4.16 1.87 -3.65
C SER A 221 4.52 0.48 -3.10
N GLY A 222 5.73 -0.02 -3.32
CA GLY A 222 6.11 -1.36 -2.88
C GLY A 222 6.13 -1.51 -1.36
N GLY A 223 6.70 -0.55 -0.63
CA GLY A 223 6.65 -0.55 0.82
C GLY A 223 5.23 -0.49 1.37
N ARG A 224 4.34 0.32 0.76
CA ARG A 224 2.92 0.36 1.14
C ARG A 224 2.18 -0.94 0.84
N SER A 225 2.50 -1.62 -0.26
CA SER A 225 1.96 -2.94 -0.57
C SER A 225 2.41 -4.01 0.43
N LEU A 226 3.69 -3.99 0.84
CA LEU A 226 4.19 -4.84 1.91
C LEU A 226 3.38 -4.62 3.20
N GLU A 227 3.25 -3.36 3.63
CA GLU A 227 2.53 -3.03 4.86
C GLU A 227 1.03 -3.33 4.79
N LYS A 228 0.39 -3.21 3.63
CA LYS A 228 -0.99 -3.62 3.42
C LYS A 228 -1.17 -5.13 3.68
N LEU A 229 -0.25 -5.96 3.21
CA LEU A 229 -0.29 -7.40 3.48
C LEU A 229 -0.03 -7.73 4.95
N ILE A 230 0.83 -6.94 5.62
CA ILE A 230 1.06 -7.05 7.08
C ILE A 230 -0.23 -6.73 7.84
N ASP A 231 -0.87 -5.59 7.58
CA ASP A 231 -2.12 -5.19 8.25
C ASP A 231 -3.25 -6.20 8.01
N ASN A 232 -3.30 -6.78 6.81
CA ASN A 232 -4.24 -7.86 6.47
C ASN A 232 -3.89 -9.23 7.10
N ARG A 233 -2.76 -9.35 7.81
CA ARG A 233 -2.22 -10.59 8.38
C ARG A 233 -2.01 -11.71 7.35
N GLN A 234 -1.57 -11.33 6.15
CA GLN A 234 -1.28 -12.26 5.05
C GLN A 234 0.18 -12.72 5.02
N LEU A 235 1.04 -12.19 5.91
CA LEU A 235 2.45 -12.54 6.02
C LEU A 235 2.76 -13.09 7.41
N HIS A 236 3.72 -14.01 7.48
CA HIS A 236 4.23 -14.59 8.73
C HIS A 236 5.45 -13.84 9.27
N GLY A 237 6.15 -13.11 8.40
CA GLY A 237 7.31 -12.29 8.75
C GLY A 237 7.65 -11.31 7.64
N ALA A 238 8.49 -10.34 7.95
CA ALA A 238 9.00 -9.38 6.97
C ALA A 238 10.51 -9.18 7.09
N ILE A 239 11.18 -9.04 5.96
CA ILE A 239 12.58 -8.61 5.84
C ILE A 239 12.59 -7.30 5.05
N ASP A 240 12.40 -6.17 5.74
CA ASP A 240 12.40 -4.85 5.11
C ASP A 240 13.86 -4.34 4.99
N LEU A 241 14.55 -4.92 4.02
CA LEU A 241 15.97 -4.70 3.77
C LEU A 241 16.25 -3.31 3.19
N THR A 242 15.38 -2.86 2.28
CA THR A 242 15.59 -1.68 1.45
C THR A 242 14.59 -0.58 1.81
N THR A 243 15.03 0.33 2.66
CA THR A 243 14.20 1.38 3.28
C THR A 243 14.40 2.77 2.66
N THR A 244 14.86 2.80 1.40
CA THR A 244 15.15 4.02 0.62
C THR A 244 13.96 4.97 0.47
N GLU A 245 12.72 4.46 0.53
CA GLU A 245 11.49 5.26 0.40
C GLU A 245 11.39 6.37 1.48
N MET A 246 12.05 6.17 2.63
CA MET A 246 12.18 7.19 3.69
C MET A 246 13.04 8.39 3.24
N ALA A 247 14.13 8.15 2.49
CA ALA A 247 14.98 9.22 1.99
C ALA A 247 14.17 10.13 1.05
N ASP A 248 13.38 9.52 0.17
CA ASP A 248 12.46 10.23 -0.71
C ASP A 248 11.38 10.98 0.07
N TYR A 249 10.77 10.39 1.10
CA TYR A 249 9.77 11.06 1.93
C TYR A 249 10.35 12.29 2.64
N LEU A 250 11.50 12.16 3.30
CA LEU A 250 12.09 13.24 4.10
C LEU A 250 12.69 14.36 3.24
N PHE A 251 13.15 14.04 2.03
CA PHE A 251 13.90 14.97 1.19
C PHE A 251 13.21 15.29 -0.14
N GLY A 252 11.96 14.84 -0.31
CA GLY A 252 11.11 15.20 -1.46
C GLY A 252 11.54 14.55 -2.77
N GLY A 253 11.96 13.29 -2.71
CA GLY A 253 12.13 12.44 -3.87
C GLY A 253 10.79 12.01 -4.48
N VAL A 254 10.85 11.29 -5.61
CA VAL A 254 9.67 10.91 -6.41
C VAL A 254 9.11 9.54 -6.07
N LEU A 255 9.80 8.76 -5.23
CA LEU A 255 9.41 7.43 -4.76
C LEU A 255 9.19 7.39 -3.22
N PRO A 256 8.47 8.37 -2.62
CA PRO A 256 8.38 8.46 -1.17
C PRO A 256 7.46 7.39 -0.58
N CYS A 257 7.78 6.94 0.62
CA CYS A 257 6.77 6.34 1.50
C CYS A 257 5.83 7.44 2.03
N ASP A 258 4.87 7.06 2.88
CA ASP A 258 4.08 8.02 3.65
C ASP A 258 4.56 8.12 5.10
N MET A 259 3.88 8.96 5.88
CA MET A 259 4.18 9.15 7.29
C MET A 259 3.89 7.90 8.13
N ASP A 260 3.09 6.94 7.66
CA ASP A 260 2.74 5.73 8.39
C ASP A 260 3.75 4.59 8.16
N ARG A 261 4.78 4.74 7.32
CA ARG A 261 5.83 3.72 7.10
C ARG A 261 6.32 3.09 8.43
N PHE A 262 6.38 1.76 8.43
CA PHE A 262 6.58 0.84 9.56
C PHE A 262 5.42 0.72 10.55
N GLY A 263 4.33 1.45 10.33
CA GLY A 263 3.15 1.48 11.18
C GLY A 263 2.43 0.15 11.22
N ALA A 264 2.34 -0.55 10.09
CA ALA A 264 1.74 -1.89 10.06
C ALA A 264 2.54 -2.90 10.90
N ILE A 265 3.88 -2.79 10.89
CA ILE A 265 4.74 -3.62 11.75
C ILE A 265 4.46 -3.34 13.23
N ALA A 266 4.34 -2.06 13.61
CA ALA A 266 4.04 -1.67 14.98
C ALA A 266 2.65 -2.14 15.45
N ARG A 267 1.62 -1.97 14.61
CA ARG A 267 0.24 -2.35 14.93
C ARG A 267 0.04 -3.86 15.05
N THR A 268 0.71 -4.64 14.21
CA THR A 268 0.50 -6.09 14.12
C THR A 268 1.47 -6.90 14.99
N GLY A 269 2.65 -6.34 15.29
CA GLY A 269 3.71 -7.02 16.00
C GLY A 269 4.36 -8.16 15.21
N ILE A 270 4.23 -8.16 13.87
CA ILE A 270 4.82 -9.17 13.00
C ILE A 270 6.35 -9.26 13.23
N PRO A 271 6.92 -10.47 13.33
CA PRO A 271 8.37 -10.63 13.38
C PRO A 271 9.03 -9.99 12.16
N CYS A 272 10.01 -9.13 12.40
CA CYS A 272 10.61 -8.34 11.32
C CYS A 272 12.12 -8.17 11.47
N VAL A 273 12.84 -8.38 10.36
CA VAL A 273 14.22 -7.93 10.21
C VAL A 273 14.23 -6.68 9.34
N LEU A 274 14.86 -5.61 9.82
CA LEU A 274 14.98 -4.32 9.15
C LEU A 274 16.44 -4.04 8.80
N SER A 275 16.67 -3.27 7.73
CA SER A 275 17.99 -2.73 7.39
C SER A 275 17.88 -1.34 6.77
N CYS A 276 19.01 -0.76 6.39
CA CYS A 276 19.16 0.57 5.81
C CYS A 276 19.53 0.54 4.32
N GLY A 277 19.10 -0.48 3.58
CA GLY A 277 19.43 -0.60 2.16
C GLY A 277 18.99 0.61 1.34
N ALA A 278 19.91 1.07 0.48
CA ALA A 278 19.72 2.19 -0.45
C ALA A 278 19.32 3.54 0.20
N ILE A 279 19.58 3.77 1.49
CA ILE A 279 19.34 5.09 2.11
C ILE A 279 20.36 6.15 1.65
N ASP A 280 21.38 5.74 0.89
CA ASP A 280 22.39 6.61 0.29
C ASP A 280 21.87 7.44 -0.88
N MET A 281 20.61 7.27 -1.31
CA MET A 281 20.05 7.97 -2.48
C MET A 281 18.67 8.57 -2.25
N ILE A 282 18.45 9.72 -2.87
CA ILE A 282 17.14 10.34 -3.09
C ILE A 282 16.82 10.19 -4.58
N ASN A 283 15.64 9.66 -4.89
CA ASN A 283 15.25 9.38 -6.27
C ASN A 283 14.54 10.59 -6.89
N PHE A 284 14.97 10.95 -8.09
CA PHE A 284 14.32 11.96 -8.93
C PHE A 284 14.11 11.42 -10.35
N GLY A 285 13.30 12.14 -11.12
CA GLY A 285 13.09 11.86 -12.53
C GLY A 285 14.29 12.20 -13.41
N ALA A 286 14.01 12.60 -14.65
CA ALA A 286 15.03 13.03 -15.60
C ALA A 286 15.92 14.16 -15.00
N PRO A 287 17.20 14.29 -15.42
CA PRO A 287 18.15 15.22 -14.79
C PRO A 287 17.70 16.68 -14.69
N ASN A 288 16.87 17.14 -15.62
CA ASN A 288 16.30 18.49 -15.65
C ASN A 288 15.11 18.68 -14.67
N THR A 289 14.56 17.60 -14.12
CA THR A 289 13.48 17.64 -13.10
C THR A 289 14.02 17.71 -11.68
N VAL A 290 15.32 17.48 -11.47
CA VAL A 290 15.94 17.52 -10.14
C VAL A 290 15.82 18.93 -9.56
N PRO A 291 15.21 19.11 -8.37
CA PRO A 291 15.00 20.44 -7.78
C PRO A 291 16.30 21.24 -7.63
N ALA A 292 16.22 22.56 -7.86
CA ALA A 292 17.38 23.46 -7.83
C ALA A 292 18.19 23.40 -6.52
N ARG A 293 17.54 23.07 -5.38
CA ARG A 293 18.22 22.88 -4.09
C ARG A 293 19.25 21.74 -4.09
N TYR A 294 19.18 20.82 -5.06
CA TYR A 294 20.15 19.73 -5.26
C TYR A 294 21.12 20.00 -6.43
N ALA A 295 21.23 21.24 -6.93
CA ALA A 295 22.11 21.60 -8.05
C ALA A 295 23.58 21.19 -7.82
N ASN A 296 24.10 21.47 -6.62
CA ASN A 296 25.51 21.25 -6.26
C ASN A 296 25.75 19.90 -5.56
N ARG A 297 24.80 18.97 -5.65
CA ARG A 297 24.89 17.67 -4.99
C ARG A 297 25.43 16.64 -5.96
N LEU A 298 26.09 15.62 -5.42
CA LEU A 298 26.53 14.49 -6.23
C LEU A 298 25.31 13.76 -6.81
N ARG A 299 25.28 13.67 -8.14
CA ARG A 299 24.21 13.03 -8.92
C ARG A 299 24.76 11.81 -9.63
N HIS A 300 23.96 10.76 -9.69
CA HIS A 300 24.21 9.61 -10.54
C HIS A 300 23.06 9.50 -11.54
N HIS A 301 23.39 9.55 -12.84
CA HIS A 301 22.42 9.40 -13.92
C HIS A 301 22.21 7.91 -14.15
N HIS A 302 21.20 7.33 -13.50
CA HIS A 302 20.94 5.90 -13.60
C HIS A 302 20.44 5.54 -15.00
N ASN A 303 19.49 6.31 -15.53
CA ASN A 303 18.99 6.20 -16.89
C ASN A 303 18.38 7.55 -17.34
N PRO A 304 17.90 7.71 -18.60
CA PRO A 304 17.34 8.98 -19.08
C PRO A 304 16.16 9.54 -18.27
N GLN A 305 15.46 8.69 -17.51
CA GLN A 305 14.28 9.04 -16.72
C GLN A 305 14.54 9.07 -15.21
N VAL A 306 15.72 8.64 -14.74
CA VAL A 306 16.00 8.49 -13.30
C VAL A 306 17.36 9.07 -12.95
N THR A 307 17.34 9.99 -12.00
CA THR A 307 18.53 10.61 -11.41
C THR A 307 18.55 10.36 -9.92
N LEU A 308 19.65 9.84 -9.41
CA LEU A 308 19.86 9.61 -7.98
C LEU A 308 20.70 10.76 -7.42
N VAL A 309 20.32 11.29 -6.26
CA VAL A 309 21.10 12.29 -5.52
C VAL A 309 21.65 11.65 -4.26
N ARG A 310 22.98 11.67 -4.06
CA ARG A 310 23.63 11.10 -2.88
C ARG A 310 23.16 11.80 -1.61
N THR A 311 22.63 11.09 -0.62
CA THR A 311 22.31 11.64 0.70
C THR A 311 23.58 12.02 1.47
N SER A 312 23.52 13.08 2.26
CA SER A 312 24.61 13.61 3.07
C SER A 312 24.61 13.03 4.49
N ALA A 313 25.72 13.18 5.24
CA ALA A 313 25.77 12.77 6.64
C ALA A 313 24.68 13.41 7.52
N ARG A 314 24.32 14.67 7.28
CA ARG A 314 23.23 15.34 8.00
C ARG A 314 21.87 14.71 7.71
N GLU A 315 21.59 14.41 6.44
CA GLU A 315 20.36 13.74 6.02
C GLU A 315 20.30 12.31 6.57
N ASN A 316 21.43 11.61 6.61
CA ASN A 316 21.57 10.28 7.21
C ASN A 316 21.31 10.29 8.73
N ALA A 317 21.79 11.29 9.46
CA ALA A 317 21.47 11.44 10.87
C ALA A 317 19.97 11.72 11.10
N LEU A 318 19.31 12.47 10.21
CA LEU A 318 17.86 12.69 10.28
C LEU A 318 17.08 11.40 10.01
N MET A 319 17.51 10.62 9.02
CA MET A 319 16.95 9.30 8.71
C MET A 319 17.12 8.33 9.88
N GLY A 320 18.30 8.28 10.52
CA GLY A 320 18.57 7.43 11.68
C GLY A 320 17.65 7.74 12.87
N ARG A 321 17.43 9.03 13.18
CA ARG A 321 16.47 9.46 14.22
C ARG A 321 15.04 9.08 13.86
N TRP A 322 14.59 9.44 12.66
CA TRP A 322 13.22 9.18 12.24
C TRP A 322 12.91 7.68 12.23
N MET A 323 13.82 6.86 11.72
CA MET A 323 13.68 5.41 11.72
C MET A 323 13.73 4.83 13.15
N GLY A 324 14.60 5.36 14.01
CA GLY A 324 14.66 4.96 15.41
C GLY A 324 13.35 5.21 16.17
N GLU A 325 12.71 6.36 15.94
CA GLU A 325 11.39 6.69 16.50
C GLU A 325 10.32 5.69 16.03
N LYS A 326 10.33 5.32 14.75
CA LYS A 326 9.41 4.31 14.19
C LYS A 326 9.63 2.93 14.79
N ILE A 327 10.87 2.47 14.88
CA ILE A 327 11.23 1.17 15.47
C ILE A 327 10.87 1.12 16.96
N ASN A 328 10.93 2.25 17.68
CA ASN A 328 10.50 2.33 19.07
C ASN A 328 8.99 2.05 19.28
N ALA A 329 8.17 2.29 18.26
CA ALA A 329 6.74 1.95 18.29
C ALA A 329 6.47 0.45 18.05
N CYS A 330 7.44 -0.30 17.52
CA CYS A 330 7.31 -1.72 17.28
C CYS A 330 7.54 -2.54 18.56
N ALA A 331 6.48 -3.19 19.06
CA ALA A 331 6.51 -4.03 20.26
C ALA A 331 6.79 -5.52 19.98
N GLY A 332 6.72 -5.95 18.72
CA GLY A 332 7.02 -7.32 18.28
C GLY A 332 8.53 -7.61 18.23
N GLU A 333 8.89 -8.80 17.74
CA GLU A 333 10.29 -9.15 17.50
C GLU A 333 10.84 -8.34 16.32
N VAL A 334 11.78 -7.45 16.60
CA VAL A 334 12.47 -6.61 15.62
C VAL A 334 13.98 -6.78 15.74
N ARG A 335 14.63 -7.08 14.63
CA ARG A 335 16.09 -7.06 14.50
C ARG A 335 16.46 -6.02 13.44
N PHE A 336 17.21 -5.01 13.81
CA PHE A 336 17.76 -4.06 12.85
C PHE A 336 19.21 -4.43 12.56
N VAL A 337 19.51 -4.87 11.33
CA VAL A 337 20.84 -5.34 10.94
C VAL A 337 21.52 -4.25 10.11
N ILE A 338 22.65 -3.74 10.59
CA ILE A 338 23.39 -2.61 10.02
C ILE A 338 24.59 -3.15 9.22
N PRO A 339 24.63 -2.97 7.89
CA PRO A 339 25.77 -3.33 7.04
C PRO A 339 26.85 -2.24 7.11
N THR A 340 27.81 -2.33 8.03
CA THR A 340 28.81 -1.25 8.21
C THR A 340 29.78 -1.13 7.03
N GLY A 341 29.78 -2.08 6.09
CA GLY A 341 30.55 -2.05 4.86
C GLY A 341 29.92 -1.26 3.70
N GLY A 342 28.69 -0.75 3.88
CA GLY A 342 27.97 0.07 2.90
C GLY A 342 26.56 -0.42 2.60
N VAL A 343 25.69 0.49 2.14
CA VAL A 343 24.23 0.25 2.08
C VAL A 343 23.67 0.02 0.68
N SER A 344 24.48 0.09 -0.37
CA SER A 344 24.03 -0.06 -1.75
C SER A 344 25.19 -0.41 -2.67
N ALA A 345 24.92 -0.98 -3.85
CA ALA A 345 25.94 -1.20 -4.88
C ALA A 345 26.71 0.08 -5.30
N LEU A 346 26.17 1.27 -5.04
CA LEU A 346 26.85 2.55 -5.28
C LEU A 346 27.62 3.06 -4.06
N ASP A 347 27.34 2.54 -2.86
CA ASP A 347 27.97 2.89 -1.59
C ASP A 347 28.94 1.78 -1.15
N ALA A 348 30.00 1.61 -1.92
CA ALA A 348 31.11 0.69 -1.62
C ALA A 348 32.46 1.31 -2.03
N PRO A 349 33.60 0.88 -1.46
CA PRO A 349 34.91 1.44 -1.82
C PRO A 349 35.13 1.54 -3.34
N GLY A 350 35.42 2.77 -3.82
CA GLY A 350 35.62 3.07 -5.24
C GLY A 350 34.34 3.34 -6.05
N GLN A 351 33.16 3.23 -5.44
CA GLN A 351 31.89 3.54 -6.08
C GLN A 351 31.47 5.01 -5.85
N PRO A 352 30.61 5.57 -6.73
CA PRO A 352 30.30 6.99 -6.71
C PRO A 352 29.69 7.49 -5.38
N PHE A 353 28.87 6.68 -4.72
CA PHE A 353 28.14 7.08 -3.51
C PHE A 353 28.85 6.65 -2.22
N TRP A 354 30.10 6.14 -2.29
CA TRP A 354 30.84 5.76 -1.10
C TRP A 354 31.05 6.92 -0.13
N ASP A 355 30.38 6.87 1.02
CA ASP A 355 30.53 7.86 2.09
C ASP A 355 30.39 7.19 3.47
N PRO A 356 31.51 6.69 4.04
CA PRO A 356 31.47 6.05 5.36
C PRO A 356 31.09 7.02 6.48
N ALA A 357 31.31 8.33 6.31
CA ALA A 357 30.89 9.32 7.29
C ALA A 357 29.37 9.48 7.32
N ALA A 358 28.71 9.35 6.16
CA ALA A 358 27.25 9.35 6.09
C ALA A 358 26.64 8.13 6.79
N LEU A 359 27.18 6.93 6.56
CA LEU A 359 26.72 5.71 7.23
C LEU A 359 26.98 5.74 8.74
N ALA A 360 28.13 6.28 9.18
CA ALA A 360 28.42 6.47 10.59
C ALA A 360 27.41 7.43 11.24
N ALA A 361 27.06 8.53 10.57
CA ALA A 361 26.08 9.48 11.07
C ALA A 361 24.66 8.87 11.18
N PHE A 362 24.26 8.02 10.23
CA PHE A 362 23.01 7.25 10.34
C PHE A 362 23.05 6.29 11.54
N THR A 363 24.13 5.50 11.64
CA THR A 363 24.30 4.47 12.68
C THR A 363 24.27 5.09 14.07
N GLN A 364 25.03 6.17 14.29
CA GLN A 364 25.05 6.88 15.57
C GLN A 364 23.65 7.40 15.94
N ALA A 365 22.98 8.08 15.01
CA ALA A 365 21.66 8.63 15.25
C ALA A 365 20.62 7.55 15.57
N LEU A 366 20.72 6.39 14.92
CA LEU A 366 19.86 5.25 15.18
C LEU A 366 20.12 4.65 16.58
N GLU A 367 21.39 4.44 16.93
CA GLU A 367 21.80 3.93 18.25
C GLU A 367 21.38 4.85 19.40
N GLU A 368 21.48 6.17 19.22
CA GLU A 368 21.05 7.17 20.21
C GLU A 368 19.52 7.22 20.38
N THR A 369 18.76 6.81 19.37
CA THR A 369 17.30 6.94 19.36
C THR A 369 16.59 5.65 19.78
N VAL A 370 17.09 4.48 19.36
CA VAL A 370 16.42 3.20 19.60
C VAL A 370 16.59 2.77 21.05
N HIS A 371 15.47 2.50 21.71
CA HIS A 371 15.45 1.91 23.05
C HIS A 371 15.60 0.39 22.91
N ALA A 372 16.81 -0.14 22.97
CA ALA A 372 17.03 -1.59 22.83
C ALA A 372 16.30 -2.40 23.92
N THR A 373 15.73 -3.53 23.53
CA THR A 373 15.11 -4.53 24.42
C THR A 373 15.48 -5.93 23.93
N ASP A 374 15.10 -6.98 24.66
CA ASP A 374 15.32 -8.36 24.21
C ASP A 374 14.66 -8.65 22.86
N LYS A 375 13.49 -8.03 22.61
CA LYS A 375 12.73 -8.16 21.36
C LYS A 375 13.15 -7.17 20.28
N ARG A 376 13.81 -6.06 20.64
CA ARG A 376 14.19 -4.98 19.71
C ARG A 376 15.68 -4.73 19.80
N ARG A 377 16.43 -5.27 18.84
CA ARG A 377 17.90 -5.27 18.89
C ARG A 377 18.49 -4.60 17.66
N LEU A 378 19.51 -3.77 17.88
CA LEU A 378 20.41 -3.29 16.85
C LEU A 378 21.59 -4.26 16.73
N ILE A 379 21.90 -4.67 15.52
CA ILE A 379 22.96 -5.64 15.22
C ILE A 379 23.85 -5.02 14.16
N LYS A 380 25.12 -4.83 14.49
CA LYS A 380 26.13 -4.36 13.54
C LYS A 380 26.86 -5.55 12.94
N THR A 381 27.00 -5.57 11.62
CA THR A 381 27.82 -6.56 10.92
C THR A 381 28.91 -5.83 10.13
N PRO A 382 30.10 -6.44 9.98
CA PRO A 382 31.21 -5.80 9.27
C PRO A 382 31.03 -5.77 7.75
N TYR A 383 29.91 -6.29 7.25
CA TYR A 383 29.69 -6.59 5.85
C TYR A 383 29.05 -5.41 5.09
N HIS A 384 29.31 -5.36 3.78
CA HIS A 384 28.51 -4.56 2.86
C HIS A 384 27.15 -5.24 2.64
N ILE A 385 26.07 -4.49 2.36
CA ILE A 385 24.72 -5.06 2.26
C ILE A 385 24.61 -6.21 1.24
N ASN A 386 25.35 -6.12 0.13
CA ASN A 386 25.38 -7.12 -0.94
C ASN A 386 26.45 -8.21 -0.74
N ASP A 387 27.13 -8.24 0.41
CA ASP A 387 27.99 -9.37 0.77
C ASP A 387 27.11 -10.59 1.09
N PRO A 388 27.42 -11.79 0.56
CA PRO A 388 26.69 -13.01 0.92
C PRO A 388 26.60 -13.26 2.43
N CYS A 389 27.63 -12.90 3.20
CA CYS A 389 27.64 -13.06 4.65
C CYS A 389 26.63 -12.13 5.34
N PHE A 390 26.32 -10.98 4.74
CA PHE A 390 25.26 -10.10 5.23
C PHE A 390 23.88 -10.74 5.06
N ALA A 391 23.61 -11.28 3.86
CA ALA A 391 22.36 -11.99 3.58
C ALA A 391 22.18 -13.20 4.52
N GLN A 392 23.25 -13.96 4.76
CA GLN A 392 23.23 -15.05 5.73
C GLN A 392 22.89 -14.56 7.14
N ALA A 393 23.54 -13.52 7.64
CA ALA A 393 23.25 -12.96 8.97
C ALA A 393 21.80 -12.48 9.10
N VAL A 394 21.25 -11.87 8.04
CA VAL A 394 19.83 -11.46 8.00
C VAL A 394 18.91 -12.68 8.04
N ALA A 395 19.19 -13.73 7.27
CA ALA A 395 18.40 -14.96 7.28
C ALA A 395 18.42 -15.67 8.64
N GLU A 396 19.59 -15.77 9.28
CA GLU A 396 19.75 -16.35 10.61
C GLU A 396 18.94 -15.57 11.66
N HIS A 397 19.02 -14.24 11.64
CA HIS A 397 18.23 -13.39 12.53
C HIS A 397 16.73 -13.51 12.27
N PHE A 398 16.31 -13.62 11.00
CA PHE A 398 14.92 -13.81 10.64
C PHE A 398 14.38 -15.16 11.16
N GLN A 399 15.08 -16.26 10.86
CA GLN A 399 14.69 -17.60 11.32
C GLN A 399 14.62 -17.67 12.85
N HIS A 400 15.54 -17.02 13.56
CA HIS A 400 15.53 -16.98 15.02
C HIS A 400 14.28 -16.30 15.60
N ILE A 401 13.80 -15.22 14.98
CA ILE A 401 12.63 -14.48 15.49
C ILE A 401 11.28 -15.02 15.00
N VAL A 402 11.26 -15.79 13.92
CA VAL A 402 10.02 -16.41 13.42
C VAL A 402 9.83 -17.84 13.94
N GLY A 403 10.91 -18.55 14.28
CA GLY A 403 10.88 -19.92 14.80
C GLY A 403 10.80 -20.06 16.33
N GLY A 404 10.67 -18.96 17.07
CA GLY A 404 10.51 -18.99 18.53
C GLY A 404 9.06 -19.23 18.94
N GLU A 405 8.66 -20.49 19.05
CA GLU A 405 7.57 -20.94 19.95
C GLU A 405 8.13 -21.44 21.29
#